data_AF-A0A653DS52-F1
#
_entry.id   AF-A0A653DS52-F1
#
_cell.length_a   1.000
_cell.length_b   1.000
_cell.length_c   1.000
_cell.angle_alpha   90.00
_cell.angle_beta   90.00
_cell.angle_gamma   90.00
#
_symmetry.space_group_name_H-M   'P 1'
#
loop_
_entity.id
_entity.type
_entity.pdbx_description
1 polymer ?
#
loop_
_entity_poly.entity_id
_entity_poly.type
_entity_poly.pdbx_seq_one_letter_code
_entity_poly.pdbx_strand_id
1 'polypeptide(L)'
;MPPINPDKLKKKTWSEVNKSRKEERKKWKEQNLLKKLEKEKLKRLVENSVNNEDTASIEESSSKYVPNFISTLTIAVPGSILENAQSQELRTYLAGQIARAACIFQADEIVVFDDYGDEANAKKSSLENESGITVARHCCVQFGRILQYLECPQYLRKYFFPIHKDLSYCGILSPLNAPHHLGPNEKFTFR
;
A
#
# COMPACT_ATOMS: atom_id res chain seq x y z
N MET A 1 -18.07 -49.71 3.00
CA MET A 1 -16.73 -49.39 2.48
C MET A 1 -16.82 -49.33 0.96
N PRO A 2 -16.44 -48.23 0.29
CA PRO A 2 -16.46 -48.19 -1.17
C PRO A 2 -15.36 -49.09 -1.75
N PRO A 3 -15.59 -49.75 -2.90
CA PRO A 3 -14.63 -50.68 -3.47
C PRO A 3 -13.42 -49.95 -4.05
N ILE A 4 -12.22 -50.44 -3.70
CA ILE A 4 -10.94 -49.98 -4.24
C ILE A 4 -10.83 -50.46 -5.69
N ASN A 5 -10.82 -49.50 -6.62
CA ASN A 5 -10.69 -49.75 -8.06
C ASN A 5 -9.26 -50.27 -8.38
N PRO A 6 -9.10 -51.49 -8.93
CA PRO A 6 -7.80 -52.14 -9.14
C PRO A 6 -6.94 -51.54 -10.27
N ASP A 7 -7.43 -50.57 -11.05
CA ASP A 7 -6.70 -50.01 -12.20
C ASP A 7 -5.56 -49.03 -11.87
N LYS A 8 -5.33 -48.69 -10.60
CA LYS A 8 -4.34 -47.66 -10.21
C LYS A 8 -2.90 -48.14 -9.98
N LEU A 9 -2.56 -49.41 -10.24
CA LEU A 9 -1.22 -49.96 -9.98
C LEU A 9 -0.50 -50.58 -11.19
N LYS A 10 -0.75 -50.12 -12.42
CA LYS A 10 0.17 -50.40 -13.53
C LYS A 10 1.35 -49.43 -13.48
N LYS A 11 2.53 -49.91 -13.03
CA LYS A 11 3.80 -49.17 -13.13
C LYS A 11 4.09 -48.91 -14.62
N LYS A 12 4.02 -47.64 -15.04
CA LYS A 12 4.36 -47.23 -16.42
C LYS A 12 5.76 -47.72 -16.76
N THR A 13 5.95 -48.25 -17.97
CA THR A 13 7.27 -48.69 -18.39
C THR A 13 8.21 -47.50 -18.55
N TRP A 14 9.50 -47.68 -18.26
CA TRP A 14 10.51 -46.61 -18.30
C TRP A 14 10.55 -45.89 -19.66
N SER A 15 10.23 -46.61 -20.74
CA SER A 15 10.09 -46.08 -22.11
C SER A 15 8.93 -45.07 -22.23
N GLU A 16 7.76 -45.38 -21.67
CA GLU A 16 6.58 -44.50 -21.69
C GLU A 16 6.80 -43.22 -20.87
N VAL A 17 7.47 -43.34 -19.72
CA VAL A 17 7.84 -42.19 -18.87
C VAL A 17 8.84 -41.28 -19.57
N ASN A 18 9.82 -41.85 -20.29
CA ASN A 18 10.76 -41.05 -21.08
C ASN A 18 10.09 -40.38 -22.27
N LYS A 19 9.14 -41.05 -22.93
CA LYS A 19 8.36 -40.49 -24.04
C LYS A 19 7.52 -39.30 -23.57
N SER A 20 6.80 -39.44 -22.45
CA SER A 20 6.01 -38.35 -21.87
C SER A 20 6.87 -37.17 -21.43
N ARG A 21 8.02 -37.42 -20.78
CA ARG A 21 8.97 -36.36 -20.40
C ARG A 21 9.57 -35.63 -21.60
N LYS A 22 9.81 -36.34 -22.71
CA LYS A 22 10.31 -35.74 -23.96
C LYS A 22 9.26 -34.84 -24.60
N GLU A 23 7.99 -35.24 -24.57
CA GLU A 23 6.85 -34.45 -25.05
C GLU A 23 6.60 -33.21 -24.18
N GLU A 24 6.65 -33.34 -22.85
CA GLU A 24 6.54 -32.20 -21.91
C GLU A 24 7.67 -31.19 -22.13
N ARG A 25 8.92 -31.66 -22.30
CA ARG A 25 10.06 -30.80 -22.62
C ARG A 25 9.88 -30.08 -23.96
N LYS A 26 9.27 -30.73 -24.96
CA LYS A 26 8.98 -30.11 -26.26
C LYS A 26 7.92 -29.01 -26.12
N LYS A 27 6.82 -29.29 -25.41
CA LYS A 27 5.76 -28.31 -25.10
C LYS A 27 6.29 -27.11 -24.32
N TRP A 28 7.17 -27.34 -23.34
CA TRP A 28 7.79 -26.26 -22.57
C TRP A 28 8.70 -25.36 -23.44
N LYS A 29 9.47 -25.96 -24.37
CA LYS A 29 10.26 -25.19 -25.34
C LYS A 29 9.39 -24.37 -26.29
N GLU A 30 8.30 -24.95 -26.78
CA GLU A 30 7.34 -24.26 -27.65
C GLU A 30 6.66 -23.08 -26.92
N GLN A 31 6.23 -23.27 -25.67
CA GLN A 31 5.66 -22.19 -24.86
C GLN A 31 6.66 -21.06 -24.57
N ASN A 32 7.91 -21.39 -24.26
CA ASN A 32 8.95 -20.38 -24.03
C ASN A 32 9.29 -19.61 -25.32
N LEU A 33 9.31 -20.29 -26.47
CA LEU A 33 9.51 -19.64 -27.76
C LEU A 33 8.36 -18.69 -28.09
N LEU A 34 7.11 -19.11 -27.83
CA LEU A 34 5.92 -18.28 -28.02
C LEU A 34 5.97 -17.01 -27.17
N LYS A 35 6.30 -17.14 -25.88
CA LYS A 35 6.46 -15.99 -24.97
C LYS A 35 7.57 -15.04 -25.41
N LYS A 36 8.67 -15.58 -25.97
CA LYS A 36 9.77 -14.76 -26.50
C LYS A 36 9.36 -13.98 -27.74
N LEU A 37 8.63 -14.63 -28.67
CA LEU A 37 8.09 -13.99 -29.87
C LEU A 37 7.05 -12.91 -29.53
N GLU A 38 6.19 -13.16 -28.54
CA GLU A 38 5.18 -12.20 -28.08
C GLU A 38 5.82 -10.97 -27.44
N LYS A 39 6.86 -11.16 -26.61
CA LYS A 39 7.66 -10.06 -26.04
C LYS A 39 8.38 -9.25 -27.12
N GLU A 40 8.88 -9.90 -28.16
CA GLU A 40 9.55 -9.23 -29.29
C GLU A 40 8.55 -8.46 -30.17
N LYS A 41 7.37 -9.02 -30.44
CA LYS A 41 6.28 -8.32 -31.11
C LYS A 41 5.85 -7.07 -30.34
N LEU A 42 5.70 -7.18 -29.03
CA LEU A 42 5.32 -6.05 -28.17
C LEU A 42 6.39 -4.94 -28.20
N LYS A 43 7.67 -5.31 -28.15
CA LYS A 43 8.78 -4.35 -28.31
C LYS A 43 8.75 -3.64 -29.67
N ARG A 44 8.58 -4.37 -30.77
CA ARG A 44 8.49 -3.78 -32.12
C ARG A 44 7.28 -2.87 -32.27
N LEU A 45 6.16 -3.20 -31.63
CA LEU A 45 4.97 -2.33 -31.63
C LEU A 45 5.24 -1.01 -30.92
N VAL A 46 5.91 -1.06 -29.76
CA VAL A 46 6.35 0.13 -29.03
C VAL A 46 7.35 0.95 -29.84
N GLU A 47 8.37 0.32 -30.44
CA GLU A 47 9.36 1.01 -31.28
C GLU A 47 8.73 1.65 -32.53
N ASN A 48 7.79 0.96 -33.20
CA ASN A 48 7.06 1.52 -34.34
C ASN A 48 6.12 2.67 -33.95
N SER A 49 5.55 2.65 -32.74
CA SER A 49 4.78 3.80 -32.24
C SER A 49 5.65 5.02 -31.93
N VAL A 50 6.91 4.81 -31.55
CA VAL A 50 7.85 5.91 -31.25
C VAL A 50 8.40 6.55 -32.53
N ASN A 51 8.65 5.77 -33.59
CA ASN A 51 9.29 6.28 -34.82
C ASN A 51 8.36 7.07 -35.76
N ASN A 52 7.03 7.04 -35.55
CA ASN A 52 6.08 7.77 -36.41
C ASN A 52 5.77 9.20 -35.93
N GLU A 53 6.29 9.65 -34.78
CA GLU A 53 6.00 10.97 -34.22
C GLU A 53 7.03 12.06 -34.59
N ASP A 54 8.12 11.71 -35.29
CA ASP A 54 9.23 12.63 -35.57
C ASP A 54 9.17 13.24 -36.97
N THR A 55 8.14 14.01 -37.32
CA THR A 55 8.25 15.11 -38.33
C THR A 55 7.08 16.10 -38.23
N ALA A 56 7.20 17.13 -37.39
CA ALA A 56 6.83 18.54 -37.64
C ALA A 56 6.55 19.26 -36.31
N SER A 57 7.46 20.19 -35.97
CA SER A 57 7.39 21.14 -34.86
C SER A 57 6.13 22.03 -34.89
N ILE A 58 5.43 22.14 -33.76
CA ILE A 58 5.17 23.40 -33.02
C ILE A 58 4.65 23.03 -31.62
N GLU A 59 5.19 23.77 -30.66
CA GLU A 59 5.05 23.71 -29.21
C GLU A 59 3.58 23.81 -28.74
N GLU A 60 3.10 22.80 -28.03
CA GLU A 60 2.22 22.90 -26.86
C GLU A 60 1.98 21.48 -26.31
N SER A 61 2.77 21.14 -25.28
CA SER A 61 2.53 20.14 -24.23
C SER A 61 1.36 19.16 -24.41
N SER A 62 1.45 18.27 -25.39
CA SER A 62 0.70 17.00 -25.40
C SER A 62 1.49 16.00 -24.58
N SER A 63 1.33 16.09 -23.25
CA SER A 63 1.82 15.05 -22.34
C SER A 63 1.29 13.72 -22.83
N LYS A 64 2.18 12.86 -23.32
CA LYS A 64 1.89 11.47 -23.67
C LYS A 64 1.11 10.85 -22.50
N TYR A 65 -0.20 10.65 -22.67
CA TYR A 65 -1.07 10.05 -21.67
C TYR A 65 -0.70 8.57 -21.61
N VAL A 66 0.35 8.25 -20.87
CA VAL A 66 0.53 6.90 -20.35
C VAL A 66 -0.68 6.69 -19.45
N PRO A 67 -1.52 5.66 -19.66
CA PRO A 67 -2.60 5.38 -18.74
C PRO A 67 -1.97 5.17 -17.37
N ASN A 68 -2.13 6.14 -16.48
CA ASN A 68 -1.73 6.01 -15.08
C ASN A 68 -2.45 4.77 -14.58
N PHE A 69 -1.72 3.69 -14.36
CA PHE A 69 -2.23 2.63 -13.50
C PHE A 69 -2.37 3.28 -12.12
N ILE A 70 -3.62 3.61 -11.75
CA ILE A 70 -3.95 4.14 -10.44
C ILE A 70 -3.80 2.96 -9.48
N SER A 71 -2.56 2.71 -9.05
CA SER A 71 -2.28 1.77 -7.97
C SER A 71 -2.31 2.55 -6.67
N THR A 72 -3.21 2.17 -5.77
CA THR A 72 -3.22 2.70 -4.40
C THR A 72 -2.21 1.94 -3.54
N LEU A 73 -1.49 2.66 -2.69
CA LEU A 73 -0.54 2.08 -1.74
C LEU A 73 -1.09 2.19 -0.31
N THR A 74 -1.39 1.03 0.29
CA THR A 74 -1.82 0.93 1.69
C THR A 74 -0.70 0.37 2.55
N ILE A 75 -0.48 0.96 3.72
CA ILE A 75 0.48 0.50 4.73
C ILE A 75 -0.28 0.01 5.96
N ALA A 76 -0.11 -1.26 6.35
CA ALA A 76 -0.63 -1.80 7.59
C ALA A 76 0.43 -1.73 8.70
N VAL A 77 0.10 -1.13 9.84
CA VAL A 77 1.02 -0.94 10.97
C VAL A 77 0.38 -1.42 12.27
N PRO A 78 1.08 -2.25 13.07
CA PRO A 78 0.57 -2.66 14.37
C PRO A 78 0.57 -1.48 15.35
N GLY A 79 -0.49 -1.32 16.14
CA GLY A 79 -0.60 -0.25 17.13
C GLY A 79 0.32 -0.42 18.34
N SER A 80 0.77 -1.65 18.61
CA SER A 80 1.66 -1.98 19.72
C SER A 80 3.04 -1.34 19.64
N ILE A 81 3.47 -0.87 18.47
CA ILE A 81 4.78 -0.21 18.31
C ILE A 81 4.92 1.02 19.23
N LEU A 82 3.80 1.67 19.59
CA LEU A 82 3.79 2.80 20.50
C LEU A 82 3.96 2.37 21.97
N GLU A 83 3.66 1.13 22.33
CA GLU A 83 3.85 0.62 23.69
C GLU A 83 5.34 0.50 24.04
N ASN A 84 6.20 0.30 23.04
CA ASN A 84 7.65 0.21 23.23
C ASN A 84 8.30 1.54 23.67
N ALA A 85 7.62 2.67 23.45
CA ALA A 85 8.17 3.98 23.77
C ALA A 85 7.97 4.35 25.24
N GLN A 86 9.08 4.74 25.87
CA GLN A 86 9.16 4.99 27.32
C GLN A 86 8.38 6.23 27.79
N SER A 87 8.20 7.23 26.93
CA SER A 87 7.48 8.47 27.24
C SER A 87 6.43 8.81 26.18
N GLN A 88 5.44 9.63 26.55
CA GLN A 88 4.38 10.07 25.63
C GLN A 88 4.92 10.94 24.49
N GLU A 89 6.00 11.69 24.75
CA GLU A 89 6.73 12.47 23.74
C GLU A 89 7.34 11.56 22.68
N LEU A 90 8.05 10.50 23.12
CA LEU A 90 8.68 9.54 22.22
C LEU A 90 7.64 8.73 21.41
N ARG A 91 6.48 8.40 22.01
CA ARG A 91 5.36 7.79 21.28
C ARG A 91 4.89 8.66 20.14
N THR A 92 4.68 9.94 20.44
CA THR A 92 4.20 10.91 19.46
C THR A 92 5.24 11.09 18.36
N TYR A 93 6.53 11.19 18.72
CA TYR A 93 7.64 11.28 17.78
C TYR A 93 7.73 10.07 16.85
N LEU A 94 7.62 8.84 17.38
CA LEU A 94 7.62 7.60 16.60
C LEU A 94 6.46 7.57 15.59
N ALA A 95 5.25 7.94 16.02
CA ALA A 95 4.10 8.06 15.13
C ALA A 95 4.35 9.09 14.01
N GLY A 96 4.98 10.22 14.34
CA GLY A 96 5.37 11.24 13.36
C GLY A 96 6.40 10.76 12.34
N GLN A 97 7.36 9.91 12.76
CA GLN A 97 8.33 9.31 11.84
C GLN A 97 7.64 8.42 10.81
N ILE A 98 6.64 7.64 11.24
CA ILE A 98 5.86 6.76 10.35
C ILE A 98 4.99 7.58 9.40
N ALA A 99 4.31 8.61 9.91
CA ALA A 99 3.54 9.53 9.06
C ALA A 99 4.43 10.18 8.00
N ARG A 100 5.63 10.62 8.38
CA ARG A 100 6.60 11.22 7.46
C ARG A 100 7.07 10.22 6.40
N ALA A 101 7.38 8.99 6.80
CA ALA A 101 7.73 7.94 5.85
C ALA A 101 6.58 7.69 4.86
N ALA A 102 5.35 7.57 5.35
CA ALA A 102 4.17 7.39 4.51
C ALA A 102 3.98 8.54 3.50
N CYS A 103 4.16 9.80 3.92
CA CYS A 103 4.07 10.94 3.00
C CYS A 103 5.20 10.98 1.96
N ILE A 104 6.43 10.63 2.33
CA ILE A 104 7.56 10.58 1.39
C ILE A 104 7.30 9.54 0.29
N PHE A 105 6.75 8.39 0.66
CA PHE A 105 6.42 7.31 -0.28
C PHE A 105 5.02 7.43 -0.90
N GLN A 106 4.32 8.54 -0.68
CA GLN A 106 2.99 8.81 -1.23
C GLN A 106 2.00 7.64 -0.97
N ALA A 107 1.97 7.16 0.27
CA ALA A 107 0.96 6.18 0.68
C ALA A 107 -0.42 6.83 0.76
N ASP A 108 -1.43 6.15 0.22
CA ASP A 108 -2.82 6.63 0.18
C ASP A 108 -3.57 6.30 1.48
N GLU A 109 -3.22 5.19 2.12
CA GLU A 109 -3.93 4.70 3.31
C GLU A 109 -2.96 4.09 4.33
N ILE A 110 -3.21 4.38 5.62
CA ILE A 110 -2.52 3.74 6.74
C ILE A 110 -3.55 3.02 7.60
N VAL A 111 -3.43 1.70 7.69
CA VAL A 111 -4.31 0.85 8.50
C VAL A 111 -3.59 0.50 9.79
N VAL A 112 -4.06 1.05 10.92
CA VAL A 112 -3.58 0.67 12.24
C VAL A 112 -4.40 -0.50 12.75
N PHE A 113 -3.75 -1.63 12.99
CA PHE A 113 -4.40 -2.83 13.51
C PHE A 113 -3.89 -3.19 14.90
N ASP A 114 -4.73 -3.92 15.64
CA ASP A 114 -4.37 -4.48 16.92
C ASP A 114 -3.78 -5.88 16.71
N ASP A 115 -2.48 -6.03 16.99
CA ASP A 115 -1.72 -7.28 16.86
C ASP A 115 -1.83 -8.16 18.11
N TYR A 116 -2.22 -7.58 19.23
CA TYR A 116 -2.51 -8.30 20.45
C TYR A 116 -3.98 -8.68 20.48
N GLY A 117 -4.28 -9.94 20.81
CA GLY A 117 -5.65 -10.40 21.02
C GLY A 117 -6.36 -9.69 22.17
N ASP A 118 -7.55 -10.17 22.53
CA ASP A 118 -8.35 -9.63 23.63
C ASP A 118 -7.70 -9.95 24.99
N GLU A 119 -6.65 -9.18 25.32
CA GLU A 119 -5.97 -9.26 26.61
C GLU A 119 -6.76 -8.48 27.67
N ALA A 120 -7.07 -9.15 28.77
CA ALA A 120 -7.88 -8.59 29.84
C ALA A 120 -7.28 -7.33 30.51
N ASN A 121 -5.96 -7.13 30.41
CA ASN A 121 -5.24 -6.03 31.06
C ASN A 121 -4.93 -4.85 30.13
N ALA A 122 -5.34 -4.90 28.87
CA ALA A 122 -5.06 -3.82 27.93
C ALA A 122 -5.85 -2.55 28.28
N LYS A 123 -5.20 -1.38 28.21
CA LYS A 123 -5.91 -0.09 28.32
C LYS A 123 -6.79 0.06 27.10
N LYS A 124 -8.11 0.00 27.30
CA LYS A 124 -9.11 0.18 26.25
C LYS A 124 -9.58 1.64 26.22
N SER A 125 -9.83 2.16 25.03
CA SER A 125 -10.42 3.47 24.80
C SER A 125 -11.57 3.36 23.81
N SER A 126 -12.63 4.11 24.06
CA SER A 126 -13.78 4.20 23.17
C SER A 126 -13.45 5.10 21.97
N LEU A 127 -13.81 4.65 20.78
CA LEU A 127 -13.70 5.37 19.53
C LEU A 127 -15.11 5.48 18.93
N GLU A 128 -15.56 6.70 18.72
CA GLU A 128 -16.84 7.03 18.09
C GLU A 128 -16.66 6.99 16.57
N ASN A 129 -17.30 6.01 15.92
CA ASN A 129 -17.41 5.94 14.47
C ASN A 129 -18.86 6.25 14.05
N GLU A 130 -19.08 6.54 12.76
CA GLU A 130 -20.43 6.72 12.19
C GLU A 130 -21.37 5.53 12.48
N SER A 131 -20.80 4.33 12.63
CA SER A 131 -21.53 3.08 12.92
C SER A 131 -21.75 2.82 14.43
N GLY A 132 -21.27 3.70 15.31
CA GLY A 132 -21.41 3.60 16.77
C GLY A 132 -20.09 3.61 17.55
N ILE A 133 -20.18 3.33 18.85
CA ILE A 133 -19.03 3.31 19.77
C ILE A 133 -18.34 1.95 19.64
N THR A 134 -17.10 1.98 19.16
CA THR A 134 -16.21 0.81 19.12
C THR A 134 -15.17 0.92 20.22
N VAL A 135 -14.84 -0.20 20.87
CA VAL A 135 -13.80 -0.24 21.90
C VAL A 135 -12.54 -0.80 21.27
N ALA A 136 -11.46 -0.03 21.28
CA ALA A 136 -10.15 -0.43 20.76
C ALA A 136 -9.06 -0.17 21.80
N ARG A 137 -7.90 -0.79 21.63
CA ARG A 137 -6.74 -0.56 22.49
C ARG A 137 -6.30 0.91 22.39
N HIS A 138 -5.97 1.52 23.52
CA HIS A 138 -5.64 2.95 23.64
C HIS A 138 -4.48 3.34 22.72
N CYS A 139 -3.49 2.47 22.56
CA CYS A 139 -2.35 2.73 21.67
C CYS A 139 -2.78 2.84 20.20
N CYS A 140 -3.66 1.97 19.72
CA CYS A 140 -4.20 2.02 18.37
C CYS A 140 -5.00 3.31 18.13
N VAL A 141 -5.86 3.68 19.09
CA VAL A 141 -6.67 4.91 19.01
C VAL A 141 -5.79 6.15 19.05
N GLN A 142 -4.81 6.19 19.96
CA GLN A 142 -3.84 7.27 20.06
C GLN A 142 -3.04 7.41 18.75
N PHE A 143 -2.60 6.29 18.17
CA PHE A 143 -1.85 6.30 16.94
C PHE A 143 -2.69 6.86 15.78
N GLY A 144 -3.91 6.36 15.61
CA GLY A 144 -4.84 6.85 14.59
C GLY A 144 -5.11 8.34 14.71
N ARG A 145 -5.34 8.84 15.94
CA ARG A 145 -5.56 10.28 16.19
C ARG A 145 -4.34 11.12 15.81
N ILE A 146 -3.12 10.68 16.11
CA ILE A 146 -1.90 11.41 15.76
C ILE A 146 -1.73 11.45 14.23
N LEU A 147 -1.94 10.32 13.55
CA LEU A 147 -1.86 10.24 12.09
C LEU A 147 -2.88 11.17 11.42
N GLN A 148 -4.14 11.15 11.86
CA GLN A 148 -5.19 12.04 11.37
C GLN A 148 -4.86 13.52 11.63
N TYR A 149 -4.34 13.84 12.82
CA TYR A 149 -3.92 15.20 13.15
C TYR A 149 -2.80 15.70 12.23
N LEU A 150 -1.85 14.83 11.89
CA LEU A 150 -0.76 15.16 11.00
C LEU A 150 -1.21 15.30 9.55
N GLU A 151 -2.05 14.39 9.06
CA GLU A 151 -2.62 14.43 7.71
C GLU A 151 -3.45 15.72 7.51
N CYS A 152 -4.21 16.14 8.53
CA CYS A 152 -5.04 17.33 8.45
C CYS A 152 -4.21 18.62 8.22
N PRO A 153 -4.58 19.47 7.24
CA PRO A 153 -3.95 20.76 7.00
C PRO A 153 -3.98 21.68 8.23
N GLN A 154 -2.90 22.42 8.44
CA GLN A 154 -2.68 23.21 9.66
C GLN A 154 -3.82 24.18 10.00
N TYR A 155 -4.46 24.77 8.98
CA TYR A 155 -5.56 25.73 9.15
C TYR A 155 -6.88 25.10 9.58
N LEU A 156 -7.07 23.78 9.40
CA LEU A 156 -8.29 23.05 9.77
C LEU A 156 -8.19 22.39 11.15
N ARG A 157 -6.98 22.18 11.66
CA ARG A 157 -6.74 21.43 12.90
C ARG A 157 -7.53 21.96 14.09
N LYS A 158 -7.67 23.29 14.20
CA LYS A 158 -8.43 23.95 15.28
C LYS A 158 -9.92 23.61 15.27
N TYR A 159 -10.49 23.26 14.12
CA TYR A 159 -11.91 22.96 13.96
C TYR A 159 -12.22 21.48 14.14
N PHE A 160 -11.38 20.59 13.60
CA PHE A 160 -11.62 19.14 13.68
C PHE A 160 -11.13 18.49 14.97
N PHE A 161 -10.07 19.03 15.60
CA PHE A 161 -9.44 18.38 16.74
C PHE A 161 -9.69 19.18 18.03
N PRO A 162 -10.56 18.69 18.93
CA PRO A 162 -10.67 19.26 20.27
C PRO A 162 -9.38 19.00 21.06
N ILE A 163 -9.20 19.76 22.15
CA ILE A 163 -8.05 19.60 23.04
C ILE A 163 -8.14 18.21 23.68
N HIS A 164 -7.25 17.30 23.28
CA HIS A 164 -7.21 15.92 23.74
C HIS A 164 -5.83 15.56 24.29
N LYS A 165 -5.79 14.77 25.37
CA LYS A 165 -4.53 14.35 26.03
C LYS A 165 -3.58 13.59 25.10
N ASP A 166 -4.12 12.79 24.19
CA ASP A 166 -3.33 12.04 23.20
C ASP A 166 -2.57 12.94 22.22
N LEU A 167 -3.03 14.17 22.00
CA LEU A 167 -2.46 15.10 21.03
C LEU A 167 -1.59 16.19 21.68
N SER A 168 -1.35 16.12 23.00
CA SER A 168 -0.68 17.18 23.75
C SER A 168 0.74 17.46 23.27
N TYR A 169 1.43 16.44 22.75
CA TYR A 169 2.82 16.52 22.31
C TYR A 169 2.99 16.60 20.79
N CYS A 170 1.88 16.77 20.04
CA CYS A 170 1.95 16.87 18.58
C CYS A 170 2.72 18.11 18.08
N GLY A 171 2.98 19.10 18.94
CA GLY A 171 3.83 20.26 18.62
C GLY A 171 5.31 19.93 18.44
N ILE A 172 5.78 18.77 18.92
CA ILE A 172 7.19 18.32 18.76
C ILE A 172 7.43 17.76 17.35
N LEU A 173 6.37 17.41 16.63
CA LEU A 173 6.45 16.71 15.36
C LEU A 173 6.96 17.61 14.24
N SER A 174 7.80 17.05 13.38
CA SER A 174 8.22 17.73 12.16
C SER A 174 7.04 17.83 11.18
N PRO A 175 6.91 18.93 10.42
CA PRO A 175 5.85 19.06 9.42
C PRO A 175 6.02 18.03 8.30
N LEU A 176 4.88 17.55 7.77
CA LEU A 176 4.85 16.57 6.68
C LEU A 176 5.08 17.22 5.30
N ASN A 177 4.77 18.51 5.15
CA ASN A 177 4.86 19.26 3.88
C ASN A 177 4.19 18.52 2.71
N ALA A 178 3.01 17.94 2.95
CA ALA A 178 2.23 17.29 1.91
C ALA A 178 1.59 18.34 0.97
N PRO A 179 1.25 17.99 -0.29
CA PRO A 179 0.72 18.95 -1.27
C PRO A 179 -0.55 19.69 -0.83
N HIS A 180 -1.35 19.09 0.06
CA HIS A 180 -2.56 19.70 0.63
C HIS A 180 -2.29 20.59 1.86
N HIS A 181 -1.05 20.64 2.36
CA HIS A 181 -0.62 21.53 3.45
C HIS A 181 -0.15 22.89 2.92
N LEU A 182 -1.04 23.55 2.18
CA LEU A 182 -0.71 24.78 1.46
C LEU A 182 -0.47 25.96 2.39
N GLY A 183 0.51 26.77 2.03
CA GLY A 183 0.72 28.08 2.66
C GLY A 183 -0.40 29.07 2.28
N PRO A 184 -0.60 30.16 3.07
CA PRO A 184 -1.63 31.16 2.79
C PRO A 184 -1.55 31.75 1.36
N ASN A 185 -0.34 31.99 0.87
CA ASN A 185 -0.08 32.67 -0.40
C ASN A 185 0.17 31.71 -1.58
N GLU A 186 0.08 30.40 -1.37
CA GLU A 186 0.45 29.39 -2.36
C GLU A 186 -0.74 29.04 -3.27
N LYS A 187 -0.60 29.21 -4.59
CA LYS A 187 -1.69 28.93 -5.53
C LYS A 187 -1.72 27.44 -5.87
N PHE A 188 -2.84 26.77 -5.59
CA PHE A 188 -3.08 25.37 -5.96
C PHE A 188 -4.52 25.22 -6.46
N THR A 189 -4.76 24.27 -7.36
CA THR A 189 -6.07 24.05 -7.98
C THR A 189 -7.13 23.57 -6.98
N PHE A 190 -6.71 22.82 -5.97
CA PHE A 190 -7.57 22.20 -4.96
C PHE A 190 -7.15 22.62 -3.54
N ARG A 191 -8.11 22.82 -2.65
CA ARG A 191 -7.87 23.13 -1.23
C ARG A 191 -8.94 22.47 -0.37
#